data_AF-A0A2D6GFH4-F1
#
_entry.id   AF-A0A2D6GFH4-F1
#
_cell.length_a   1.000
_cell.length_b   1.000
_cell.length_c   1.000
_cell.angle_alpha   90.00
_cell.angle_beta   90.00
_cell.angle_gamma   90.00
#
_symmetry.space_group_name_H-M   'P 1'
#
loop_
_entity.id
_entity.type
_entity.pdbx_description
1 polymer ?
#
loop_
_entity_poly.entity_id
_entity_poly.type
_entity_poly.pdbx_seq_one_letter_code
_entity_poly.pdbx_strand_id
1 'polypeptide(L)'
;MKQEFVNPFLSSAKLVWEKELGMSVELTSASAVDTRFLTEDVTASIGLSGELVGTVLYGFPTPTAREIMNVMVGEEVDAESELAQSALGELANMVAGNAATLLSNAGYTCDITPPIIISAAGTIISTLGRPQLKVDFTSAVGPMSIRIDLSESPNHG
;
A
#
# COMPACT_ATOMS: atom_id res chain seq x y z
N MET A 1 -14.65 0.41 9.12
CA MET A 1 -13.78 -0.74 8.80
C MET A 1 -13.35 -1.40 10.10
N LYS A 2 -13.25 -2.74 10.16
CA LYS A 2 -12.77 -3.44 11.37
C LYS A 2 -11.26 -3.24 11.52
N GLN A 3 -10.76 -3.07 12.75
CA GLN A 3 -9.31 -2.94 13.00
C GLN A 3 -8.54 -4.19 12.53
N GLU A 4 -9.18 -5.35 12.60
CA GLU A 4 -8.66 -6.64 12.12
C GLU A 4 -8.34 -6.63 10.62
N PHE A 5 -8.98 -5.78 9.82
CA PHE A 5 -8.69 -5.66 8.38
C PHE A 5 -7.51 -4.72 8.11
N VAL A 6 -7.25 -3.80 9.03
CA VAL A 6 -6.30 -2.69 8.85
C VAL A 6 -4.94 -3.04 9.43
N ASN A 7 -4.92 -3.53 10.68
CA ASN A 7 -3.70 -3.79 11.43
C ASN A 7 -2.71 -4.73 10.70
N PRO A 8 -3.16 -5.75 9.94
CA PRO A 8 -2.28 -6.55 9.09
C PRO A 8 -1.44 -5.70 8.14
N PHE A 9 -2.04 -4.75 7.43
CA PHE A 9 -1.30 -3.89 6.49
C PHE A 9 -0.33 -2.95 7.19
N LEU A 10 -0.73 -2.37 8.32
CA LEU A 10 0.15 -1.43 9.04
C LEU A 10 1.36 -2.15 9.66
N SER A 11 1.15 -3.37 10.16
CA SER A 11 2.22 -4.19 10.75
C SER A 11 3.16 -4.71 9.67
N SER A 12 2.61 -5.19 8.56
CA SER A 12 3.38 -5.62 7.39
C SER A 12 4.16 -4.48 6.76
N ALA A 13 3.59 -3.27 6.68
CA ALA A 13 4.29 -2.10 6.18
C ALA A 13 5.52 -1.81 7.02
N LYS A 14 5.39 -1.77 8.35
CA LYS A 14 6.54 -1.57 9.26
C LYS A 14 7.62 -2.64 9.10
N LEU A 15 7.20 -3.91 9.07
CA LEU A 15 8.11 -5.05 8.92
C LEU A 15 8.90 -4.98 7.61
N VAL A 16 8.21 -4.79 6.49
CA VAL A 16 8.84 -4.74 5.16
C VAL A 16 9.72 -3.50 5.02
N TRP A 17 9.29 -2.35 5.55
CA TRP A 17 10.10 -1.13 5.52
C TRP A 17 11.44 -1.30 6.24
N GLU A 18 11.40 -1.88 7.44
CA GLU A 18 12.61 -2.14 8.23
C GLU A 18 13.52 -3.16 7.54
N LYS A 19 12.93 -4.24 7.01
CA LYS A 19 13.67 -5.34 6.39
C LYS A 19 14.32 -4.95 5.07
N GLU A 20 13.59 -4.24 4.21
CA GLU A 20 14.00 -3.99 2.82
C GLU A 20 14.68 -2.64 2.65
N LEU A 21 14.35 -1.65 3.50
CA LEU A 21 14.94 -0.31 3.43
C LEU A 21 15.92 -0.03 4.59
N GLY A 22 16.03 -0.93 5.57
CA GLY A 22 16.93 -0.77 6.71
C GLY A 22 16.55 0.39 7.65
N MET A 23 15.31 0.85 7.58
CA MET A 23 14.83 2.05 8.27
C MET A 23 13.46 1.82 8.92
N SER A 24 13.22 2.48 10.03
CA SER A 24 11.89 2.46 10.66
C SER A 24 10.93 3.44 9.99
N VAL A 25 9.64 3.10 10.05
CA VAL A 25 8.54 3.96 9.62
C VAL A 25 7.59 4.22 10.79
N GLU A 26 7.21 5.48 10.97
CA GLU A 26 6.38 5.94 12.08
C GLU A 26 5.00 6.37 11.60
N LEU A 27 3.95 5.91 12.26
CA LEU A 27 2.57 6.31 11.94
C LEU A 27 2.33 7.72 12.47
N THR A 28 1.92 8.63 11.59
CA THR A 28 1.67 10.04 11.94
C THR A 28 0.18 10.33 12.11
N SER A 29 -0.68 9.73 11.30
CA SER A 29 -2.13 9.93 11.35
C SER A 29 -2.90 8.75 10.80
N ALA A 30 -4.13 8.56 11.29
CA ALA A 30 -5.09 7.63 10.74
C ALA A 30 -6.48 8.29 10.73
N SER A 31 -7.11 8.35 9.56
CA SER A 31 -8.39 9.04 9.38
C SER A 31 -9.27 8.34 8.35
N ALA A 32 -10.58 8.32 8.60
CA ALA A 32 -11.55 7.95 7.58
C ALA A 32 -11.57 9.04 6.51
N VAL A 33 -11.47 8.64 5.24
CA VAL A 33 -11.43 9.55 4.09
C VAL A 33 -12.53 9.19 3.08
N ASP A 34 -12.84 10.15 2.22
CA ASP A 34 -13.83 9.99 1.16
C ASP A 34 -13.33 9.03 0.06
N THR A 35 -14.26 8.49 -0.72
CA THR A 35 -13.99 7.50 -1.78
C THR A 35 -13.38 8.11 -3.04
N ARG A 36 -13.44 9.44 -3.15
CA ARG A 36 -12.85 10.22 -4.24
C ARG A 36 -11.71 11.08 -3.72
N PHE A 37 -10.50 10.85 -4.24
CA PHE A 37 -9.31 11.57 -3.81
C PHE A 37 -8.33 11.76 -4.96
N LEU A 38 -7.43 12.73 -4.78
CA LEU A 38 -6.24 12.88 -5.60
C LEU A 38 -5.18 11.92 -5.07
N THR A 39 -4.59 11.14 -5.97
CA THR A 39 -3.44 10.31 -5.64
C THR A 39 -2.24 11.18 -5.30
N GLU A 40 -1.36 10.59 -4.50
CA GLU A 40 0.02 11.03 -4.38
C GLU A 40 0.74 10.88 -5.74
N ASP A 41 1.94 11.46 -5.88
CA ASP A 41 2.64 11.55 -7.17
C ASP A 41 2.90 10.18 -7.80
N VAL A 42 3.22 9.19 -6.97
CA VAL A 42 3.39 7.79 -7.35
C VAL A 42 2.56 6.93 -6.40
N THR A 43 1.71 6.06 -6.95
CA THR A 43 0.86 5.16 -6.17
C THR A 43 1.00 3.72 -6.64
N ALA A 44 1.29 2.80 -5.73
CA ALA A 44 1.20 1.37 -5.99
C ALA A 44 -0.16 0.84 -5.50
N SER A 45 -0.85 0.07 -6.34
CA SER A 45 -2.17 -0.48 -6.07
C SER A 45 -2.14 -2.01 -6.04
N ILE A 46 -2.71 -2.60 -4.99
CA ILE A 46 -2.91 -4.04 -4.86
C ILE A 46 -4.40 -4.31 -4.62
N GLY A 47 -5.00 -5.12 -5.48
CA GLY A 47 -6.35 -5.63 -5.28
C GLY A 47 -6.36 -6.83 -4.34
N LEU A 48 -7.42 -6.95 -3.54
CA LEU A 48 -7.72 -8.11 -2.71
C LEU A 48 -9.02 -8.77 -3.16
N SER A 49 -9.03 -10.10 -3.16
CA SER A 49 -10.22 -10.94 -3.39
C SER A 49 -10.26 -12.12 -2.43
N GLY A 50 -11.44 -12.75 -2.26
CA GLY A 50 -11.63 -13.89 -1.36
C GLY A 50 -12.68 -13.56 -0.30
N GLU A 51 -12.35 -13.80 0.97
CA GLU A 51 -13.22 -13.45 2.10
C GLU A 51 -13.29 -11.93 2.31
N LEU A 52 -12.19 -11.21 2.05
CA LEU A 52 -12.18 -9.76 1.92
C LEU A 52 -11.99 -9.36 0.45
N VAL A 53 -12.68 -8.30 0.06
CA VAL A 53 -12.61 -7.72 -1.28
C VAL A 53 -12.32 -6.23 -1.20
N GLY A 54 -11.50 -5.74 -2.13
CA GLY A 54 -11.24 -4.32 -2.29
C GLY A 54 -9.84 -4.02 -2.78
N THR A 55 -9.29 -2.88 -2.37
CA THR A 55 -8.00 -2.39 -2.86
C THR A 55 -7.22 -1.69 -1.76
N VAL A 56 -5.90 -1.86 -1.78
CA VAL A 56 -4.96 -1.13 -0.94
C VAL A 56 -4.03 -0.33 -1.83
N LEU A 57 -3.90 0.95 -1.52
CA LEU A 57 -3.07 1.89 -2.26
C LEU A 57 -1.95 2.41 -1.37
N TYR A 58 -0.73 2.39 -1.89
CA TYR A 58 0.48 2.90 -1.24
C TYR A 58 0.94 4.14 -2.01
N GLY A 59 0.74 5.31 -1.42
CA GLY A 59 1.01 6.60 -2.05
C GLY A 59 2.29 7.24 -1.54
N PHE A 60 3.08 7.78 -2.46
CA PHE A 60 4.38 8.39 -2.21
C PHE A 60 4.56 9.69 -3.00
N PRO A 61 5.17 10.74 -2.43
CA PRO A 61 5.74 11.82 -3.22
C PRO A 61 6.86 11.30 -4.13
N THR A 62 7.08 11.94 -5.28
CA THR A 62 8.14 11.51 -6.23
C THR A 62 9.53 11.37 -5.58
N PRO A 63 10.00 12.29 -4.71
CA PRO A 63 11.31 12.13 -4.06
C PRO A 63 11.41 10.86 -3.20
N THR A 64 10.33 10.51 -2.48
CA THR A 64 10.30 9.31 -1.64
C THR A 64 10.23 8.04 -2.47
N ALA A 65 9.39 8.02 -3.51
CA ALA A 65 9.32 6.89 -4.43
C ALA A 65 10.71 6.60 -5.05
N ARG A 66 11.41 7.65 -5.51
CA ARG A 66 12.76 7.52 -6.07
C ARG A 66 13.77 6.96 -5.08
N GLU A 67 13.75 7.45 -3.84
CA GLU A 67 14.68 6.97 -2.82
C GLU A 67 14.43 5.49 -2.50
N ILE A 68 13.17 5.09 -2.37
CA ILE A 68 12.78 3.68 -2.19
C ILE A 68 13.31 2.82 -3.35
N MET A 69 13.10 3.26 -4.60
CA MET A 69 13.57 2.54 -5.78
C MET A 69 15.10 2.38 -5.77
N ASN A 70 15.82 3.46 -5.45
CA ASN A 70 17.29 3.43 -5.37
C ASN A 70 17.78 2.45 -4.30
N VAL A 71 17.18 2.48 -3.11
CA VAL A 71 17.55 1.58 -2.00
C VAL A 71 17.27 0.12 -2.36
N MET A 72 16.12 -0.16 -2.96
CA MET A 72 15.74 -1.52 -3.34
C MET A 72 16.59 -2.10 -4.48
N VAL A 73 16.97 -1.27 -5.45
CA VAL A 73 17.85 -1.70 -6.54
C VAL A 73 19.32 -1.74 -6.08
N GLY A 74 19.71 -0.86 -5.14
CA GLY A 74 21.07 -0.72 -4.63
C GLY A 74 21.93 0.29 -5.38
N GLU A 75 21.36 1.04 -6.32
CA GLU A 75 22.02 2.11 -7.08
C GLU A 75 21.02 3.20 -7.49
N GLU A 76 21.52 4.34 -7.99
CA GLU A 76 20.65 5.37 -8.54
C GLU A 76 20.03 4.92 -9.85
N VAL A 77 18.70 4.93 -9.92
CA VAL A 77 17.94 4.50 -11.10
C VAL A 77 17.11 5.62 -11.71
N ASP A 78 16.87 5.52 -13.02
CA ASP A 78 15.82 6.30 -13.66
C ASP A 78 14.46 5.81 -13.14
N ALA A 79 13.70 6.73 -12.54
CA ALA A 79 12.41 6.44 -11.92
C ALA A 79 11.41 5.86 -12.93
N GLU A 80 11.52 6.23 -14.20
CA GLU A 80 10.63 5.75 -15.26
C GLU A 80 11.07 4.39 -15.85
N SER A 81 12.21 3.85 -15.42
CA SER A 81 12.68 2.55 -15.89
C SER A 81 11.79 1.41 -15.36
N GLU A 82 11.65 0.36 -16.17
CA GLU A 82 10.91 -0.85 -15.76
C GLU A 82 11.47 -1.45 -14.46
N LEU A 83 12.79 -1.39 -14.27
CA LEU A 83 13.46 -1.88 -13.07
C LEU A 83 13.03 -1.08 -11.82
N ALA A 84 13.03 0.25 -11.90
CA ALA A 84 12.63 1.11 -10.79
C ALA A 84 11.15 0.93 -10.44
N GLN A 85 10.27 0.89 -11.46
CA GLN A 85 8.84 0.65 -11.28
C GLN A 85 8.58 -0.74 -10.68
N SER A 86 9.33 -1.76 -11.12
CA SER A 86 9.26 -3.11 -10.56
C SER A 86 9.69 -3.17 -9.10
N ALA A 87 10.74 -2.43 -8.71
CA ALA A 87 11.21 -2.38 -7.33
C ALA A 87 10.12 -1.84 -6.39
N LEU A 88 9.50 -0.70 -6.75
CA LEU A 88 8.40 -0.14 -5.96
C LEU A 88 7.19 -1.10 -5.89
N GLY A 89 6.89 -1.76 -7.01
CA GLY A 89 5.84 -2.80 -7.07
C GLY A 89 6.12 -3.98 -6.15
N GLU A 90 7.37 -4.45 -6.10
CA GLU A 90 7.77 -5.55 -5.23
C GLU A 90 7.63 -5.17 -3.75
N LEU A 91 7.97 -3.93 -3.37
CA LEU A 91 7.71 -3.44 -2.01
C LEU A 91 6.22 -3.54 -1.64
N ALA A 92 5.34 -3.03 -2.50
CA ALA A 92 3.89 -3.06 -2.28
C ALA A 92 3.36 -4.50 -2.22
N ASN A 93 3.88 -5.37 -3.09
CA ASN A 93 3.53 -6.79 -3.14
C ASN A 93 3.97 -7.52 -1.86
N MET A 94 5.18 -7.26 -1.35
CA MET A 94 5.66 -7.82 -0.09
C MET A 94 4.79 -7.38 1.09
N VAL A 95 4.42 -6.09 1.18
CA VAL A 95 3.53 -5.60 2.24
C VAL A 95 2.17 -6.30 2.17
N ALA A 96 1.58 -6.36 0.98
CA ALA A 96 0.28 -6.99 0.78
C ALA A 96 0.30 -8.50 1.04
N GLY A 97 1.35 -9.22 0.63
CA GLY A 97 1.50 -10.66 0.85
C GLY A 97 1.65 -11.02 2.33
N ASN A 98 2.46 -10.24 3.07
CA ASN A 98 2.55 -10.38 4.52
C ASN A 98 1.20 -10.08 5.19
N ALA A 99 0.49 -9.04 4.75
CA ALA A 99 -0.83 -8.70 5.27
C ALA A 99 -1.87 -9.80 4.98
N ALA A 100 -1.88 -10.38 3.78
CA ALA A 100 -2.75 -11.50 3.40
C ALA A 100 -2.49 -12.74 4.27
N THR A 101 -1.22 -13.01 4.60
CA THR A 101 -0.85 -14.09 5.53
C THR A 101 -1.40 -13.84 6.94
N LEU A 102 -1.26 -12.62 7.45
CA LEU A 102 -1.80 -12.24 8.76
C LEU A 102 -3.34 -12.28 8.78
N LEU A 103 -4.00 -11.88 7.68
CA LEU A 103 -5.44 -11.99 7.51
C LEU A 103 -5.90 -13.46 7.51
N SER A 104 -5.20 -14.34 6.80
CA SER A 104 -5.51 -15.77 6.77
C SER A 104 -5.42 -16.39 8.17
N ASN A 105 -4.40 -16.03 8.96
CA ASN A 105 -4.27 -16.44 10.37
C ASN A 105 -5.42 -15.93 11.26
N ALA A 106 -6.06 -14.82 10.88
CA ALA A 106 -7.23 -14.27 11.54
C ALA A 106 -8.57 -14.84 11.00
N GLY A 107 -8.53 -15.82 10.09
CA GLY A 107 -9.71 -16.43 9.50
C GLY A 107 -10.25 -15.71 8.26
N TYR A 108 -9.42 -14.91 7.58
CA TYR A 108 -9.75 -14.19 6.35
C TYR A 108 -8.78 -14.56 5.22
N THR A 109 -9.08 -15.64 4.51
CA THR A 109 -8.32 -16.11 3.35
C THR A 109 -8.56 -15.20 2.15
N CYS A 110 -7.49 -14.56 1.69
CA CYS A 110 -7.52 -13.60 0.59
C CYS A 110 -6.38 -13.87 -0.41
N ASP A 111 -6.67 -13.66 -1.69
CA ASP A 111 -5.69 -13.55 -2.76
C ASP A 111 -5.38 -12.08 -3.05
N ILE A 112 -4.17 -11.80 -3.53
CA ILE A 112 -3.73 -10.47 -3.94
C ILE A 112 -3.44 -10.42 -5.43
N THR A 113 -3.70 -9.29 -6.07
CA THR A 113 -3.31 -9.06 -7.47
C THR A 113 -1.84 -8.63 -7.57
N PRO A 114 -1.20 -8.78 -8.75
CA PRO A 114 0.05 -8.09 -9.03
C PRO A 114 -0.08 -6.57 -8.81
N PRO A 115 1.03 -5.88 -8.47
CA PRO A 115 1.05 -4.42 -8.29
C PRO A 115 0.76 -3.69 -9.61
N ILE A 116 -0.04 -2.65 -9.52
CA ILE A 116 -0.20 -1.64 -10.57
C ILE A 116 0.43 -0.34 -10.07
N ILE A 117 1.39 0.21 -10.83
CA ILE A 117 1.99 1.50 -10.51
C ILE A 117 1.31 2.62 -11.31
N ILE A 118 0.98 3.70 -10.61
CA ILE A 118 0.33 4.89 -11.14
C ILE A 118 1.28 6.06 -10.91
N SER A 119 1.96 6.50 -11.97
CA SER A 119 2.93 7.61 -11.96
C SER A 119 2.33 8.86 -12.62
N ALA A 120 1.21 9.33 -12.07
CA ALA A 120 0.49 10.49 -12.59
C ALA A 120 -0.05 11.32 -11.42
N ALA A 121 0.73 12.32 -11.02
CA ALA A 121 0.36 13.24 -9.96
C ALA A 121 -1.01 13.87 -10.22
N GLY A 122 -1.85 13.90 -9.19
CA GLY A 122 -3.20 14.49 -9.30
C GLY A 122 -4.21 13.65 -10.08
N THR A 123 -3.95 12.36 -10.29
CA THR A 123 -4.96 11.44 -10.81
C THR A 123 -6.09 11.33 -9.81
N ILE A 124 -7.33 11.48 -10.30
CA ILE A 124 -8.51 11.29 -9.46
C ILE A 124 -8.84 9.79 -9.48
N ILE A 125 -8.66 9.15 -8.34
CA ILE A 125 -9.21 7.81 -8.09
C ILE A 125 -10.54 8.00 -7.37
N SER A 126 -11.58 7.37 -7.92
CA SER A 126 -12.88 7.21 -7.27
C SER A 126 -13.10 5.72 -7.08
N THR A 127 -13.07 5.23 -5.84
CA THR A 127 -13.52 3.86 -5.57
C THR A 127 -15.04 3.87 -5.41
N LEU A 128 -15.71 2.84 -5.96
CA LEU A 128 -17.14 2.65 -5.76
C LEU A 128 -17.31 1.91 -4.43
N GLY A 129 -17.69 2.61 -3.37
CA GLY A 129 -17.75 1.94 -2.08
C GLY A 129 -17.98 2.81 -0.86
N ARG A 130 -17.44 2.33 0.25
CA ARG A 130 -17.62 2.83 1.62
C ARG A 130 -16.43 3.73 2.00
N PRO A 131 -16.52 4.49 3.12
CA PRO A 131 -15.41 5.30 3.59
C PRO A 131 -14.13 4.47 3.75
N GLN A 132 -13.04 4.98 3.20
CA GLN A 132 -11.72 4.34 3.23
C GLN A 132 -10.99 4.75 4.50
N LEU A 133 -10.00 3.97 4.93
CA LEU A 133 -9.06 4.41 5.95
C LEU A 133 -7.76 4.84 5.27
N LYS A 134 -7.36 6.10 5.47
CA LYS A 134 -6.02 6.57 5.14
C LYS A 134 -5.16 6.57 6.39
N VAL A 135 -3.99 5.96 6.30
CA VAL A 135 -2.95 6.01 7.33
C VAL A 135 -1.70 6.63 6.73
N ASP A 136 -1.21 7.69 7.36
CA ASP A 136 0.01 8.37 6.94
C ASP A 136 1.17 7.95 7.83
N PHE A 137 2.34 7.89 7.22
CA PHE A 137 3.57 7.57 7.88
C PHE A 137 4.69 8.53 7.48
N THR A 138 5.71 8.60 8.33
CA THR A 138 6.97 9.28 8.05
C THR A 138 8.15 8.34 8.27
N SER A 139 9.23 8.55 7.53
CA SER A 139 10.48 7.80 7.65
C SER A 139 11.65 8.66 7.17
N ALA A 140 12.87 8.15 7.33
CA ALA A 140 14.07 8.84 6.85
C ALA A 140 14.15 8.95 5.30
N VAL A 141 13.48 8.05 4.54
CA VAL A 141 13.33 8.19 3.07
C VAL A 141 12.15 9.11 2.67
N GLY A 142 11.40 9.61 3.65
CA GLY A 142 10.27 10.52 3.47
C GLY A 142 8.90 9.90 3.78
N PRO A 143 7.82 10.64 3.49
CA PRO A 143 6.46 10.24 3.88
C PRO A 143 5.86 9.22 2.92
N MET A 144 4.99 8.38 3.46
CA MET A 144 4.15 7.46 2.68
C MET A 144 2.73 7.49 3.24
N SER A 145 1.76 7.06 2.44
CA SER A 145 0.41 6.80 2.93
C SER A 145 -0.11 5.46 2.44
N ILE A 146 -0.98 4.85 3.24
CA ILE A 146 -1.69 3.62 2.93
C ILE A 146 -3.18 3.94 2.97
N ARG A 147 -3.87 3.76 1.84
CA ARG A 147 -5.34 3.82 1.77
C ARG A 147 -5.86 2.41 1.66
N ILE A 148 -6.74 2.05 2.59
CA ILE A 148 -7.33 0.73 2.68
C ILE A 148 -8.82 0.88 2.39
N ASP A 149 -9.28 0.20 1.35
CA ASP A 149 -10.68 0.02 1.00
C ASP A 149 -10.97 -1.47 0.99
N LEU A 150 -11.43 -2.02 2.12
CA LEU A 150 -11.72 -3.44 2.27
C LEU A 150 -13.09 -3.67 2.90
N SER A 151 -13.77 -4.70 2.40
CA SER A 151 -15.06 -5.17 2.92
C SER A 151 -15.14 -6.69 2.83
N GLU A 152 -15.98 -7.29 3.67
CA GLU A 152 -16.30 -8.71 3.57
C GLU A 152 -17.03 -8.98 2.25
N SER A 153 -16.67 -10.09 1.61
CA SER A 153 -17.28 -10.52 0.37
C SER A 153 -18.78 -10.81 0.58
N PRO A 154 -19.67 -10.30 -0.30
CA PRO A 154 -21.12 -10.48 -0.15
C PRO A 154 -21.59 -11.94 -0.23
N ASN A 155 -20.72 -12.89 -0.62
CA ASN A 155 -21.03 -14.32 -0.70
C ASN A 155 -20.74 -15.10 0.60
N HIS A 156 -20.34 -14.42 1.69
CA HIS A 156 -20.23 -15.02 3.03
C HIS A 156 -21.43 -14.60 3.90
N GLY A 157 -22.59 -15.21 3.62
CA GLY A 157 -23.83 -15.07 4.38
C GLY A 157 -24.77 -16.24 4.13
#